data_AF-E1KT25-F1
#
_entry.id   AF-E1KT25-F1
#
_cell.length_a   1.000
_cell.length_b   1.000
_cell.length_c   1.000
_cell.angle_alpha   90.00
_cell.angle_beta   90.00
_cell.angle_gamma   90.00
#
_symmetry.space_group_name_H-M   'P 1'
#
loop_
_entity.id
_entity.type
_entity.pdbx_description
1 polymer ?
#
loop_
_entity_poly.entity_id
_entity_poly.type
_entity_poly.pdbx_seq_one_letter_code
_entity_poly.pdbx_strand_id
1 'polypeptide(L)'
;MHLLVEFTKLVGETQNIKSQKARLEDKVLQLEDYAAALDIKEEDLLVPILKTNPLVNKAWGAIKEEIDKPIPTFGQKEWREERRKAIKAILTELQTALMQAKEAQKEEILKLGKSLYKKAMQDVRAIIEQSKQLQKENGRLTEENNVLKKQIASIDENAIIRLRNQKDAEIKDLHERLDKAESEAVRSGNMAYSEHQRADEAESQTREMLSIPEIKKIWDCIQQNKKAFWQQIEQWIGNAITAIRDYAFNKYNDFQPKEGNTVAWGIVAEAFKRGLDPTDDKQRKTATNYLLEKVSWNGMTPFKADLTATRTRQLCDAMTVTKDLMANLLLAAGGRGDICLGGGGSDNELTNWDGTRKRNGWGR
;
A
#
# COMPACT_ATOMS: atom_id res chain seq x y z
N MET A 1 71.60 -34.10 73.05
CA MET A 1 71.63 -32.75 72.43
C MET A 1 72.04 -32.79 70.95
N HIS A 2 73.09 -33.50 70.53
CA HIS A 2 73.59 -33.49 69.14
C HIS A 2 72.56 -33.92 68.07
N LEU A 3 71.84 -35.02 68.31
CA LEU A 3 70.82 -35.54 67.40
C LEU A 3 69.60 -34.61 67.21
N LEU A 4 69.28 -33.81 68.23
CA LEU A 4 68.19 -32.82 68.18
C LEU A 4 68.58 -31.61 67.32
N VAL A 5 69.86 -31.25 67.28
CA VAL A 5 70.41 -30.18 66.44
C VAL A 5 70.48 -30.61 64.98
N GLU A 6 70.87 -31.86 64.70
CA GLU A 6 70.84 -32.41 63.33
C GLU A 6 69.40 -32.55 62.80
N PHE A 7 68.46 -33.00 63.63
CA PHE A 7 67.05 -33.12 63.24
C PHE A 7 66.44 -31.77 62.88
N THR A 8 66.67 -30.73 63.70
CA THR A 8 66.17 -29.37 63.43
C THR A 8 66.81 -28.76 62.19
N LYS A 9 68.08 -29.03 61.92
CA LYS A 9 68.76 -28.60 60.69
C LYS A 9 68.18 -29.26 59.44
N LEU A 10 67.98 -30.59 59.46
CA LEU A 10 67.37 -31.33 58.35
C LEU A 10 65.92 -30.89 58.08
N VAL A 11 65.14 -30.59 59.12
CA VAL A 11 63.79 -30.02 58.98
C VAL A 11 63.84 -28.64 58.31
N GLY A 12 64.79 -27.78 58.70
CA GLY A 12 65.01 -26.48 58.06
C GLY A 12 65.40 -26.58 56.59
N GLU A 13 66.31 -27.49 56.24
CA GLU A 13 66.71 -27.77 54.86
C GLU A 13 65.52 -28.30 54.03
N THR A 14 64.72 -29.19 54.60
CA THR A 14 63.53 -29.74 53.94
C THR A 14 62.47 -28.65 53.67
N GLN A 15 62.27 -27.72 54.61
CA GLN A 15 61.34 -26.61 54.45
C GLN A 15 61.80 -25.61 53.37
N ASN A 16 63.11 -25.37 53.30
CA ASN A 16 63.72 -24.51 52.28
C ASN A 16 63.58 -25.12 50.87
N ILE A 17 63.84 -26.43 50.73
CA ILE A 17 63.67 -27.16 49.46
C ILE A 17 62.20 -27.11 48.99
N LYS A 18 61.24 -27.31 49.90
CA LYS A 18 59.80 -27.17 49.58
C LYS A 18 59.45 -25.78 49.07
N SER A 19 59.99 -24.74 49.70
CA SER A 19 59.74 -23.35 49.31
C SER A 19 60.35 -23.02 47.95
N GLN A 20 61.56 -23.53 47.66
CA GLN A 20 62.18 -23.41 46.35
C GLN A 20 61.41 -24.15 45.26
N LYS A 21 60.90 -25.35 45.57
CA LYS A 21 60.08 -26.13 44.63
C LYS A 21 58.80 -25.39 44.24
N ALA A 22 58.04 -24.86 45.20
CA ALA A 22 56.82 -24.10 44.92
C ALA A 22 57.09 -22.86 44.06
N ARG A 23 58.22 -22.17 44.28
CA ARG A 23 58.65 -21.02 43.46
C ARG A 23 59.04 -21.41 42.03
N LEU A 24 59.52 -22.62 41.82
CA LEU A 24 59.85 -23.12 40.49
C LEU A 24 58.59 -23.55 39.74
N GLU A 25 57.63 -24.19 40.43
CA GLU A 25 56.33 -24.57 39.86
C GLU A 25 55.54 -23.34 39.36
N ASP A 26 55.48 -22.26 40.13
CA ASP A 26 54.83 -21.01 39.71
C ASP A 26 55.48 -20.37 38.47
N LYS A 27 56.81 -20.42 38.39
CA LYS A 27 57.55 -19.95 37.21
C LYS A 27 57.32 -20.83 35.98
N VAL A 28 57.13 -22.13 36.18
CA VAL A 28 56.83 -23.06 35.09
C VAL A 28 55.46 -22.73 34.48
N LEU A 29 54.43 -22.50 35.31
CA LEU A 29 53.10 -22.09 34.83
C LEU A 29 53.14 -20.80 34.00
N GLN A 30 53.85 -19.78 34.46
CA GLN A 30 54.01 -18.54 33.69
C GLN A 30 54.71 -18.78 32.34
N LEU A 31 55.70 -19.68 32.31
CA LEU A 31 56.39 -20.03 31.07
C LEU A 31 55.50 -20.85 30.13
N GLU A 32 54.60 -21.69 30.65
CA GLU A 32 53.60 -22.42 29.88
C GLU A 32 52.59 -21.47 29.21
N ASP A 33 52.10 -20.45 29.93
CA ASP A 33 51.21 -19.43 29.36
C ASP A 33 51.88 -18.64 28.22
N TYR A 34 53.16 -18.27 28.41
CA TYR A 34 53.93 -17.62 27.35
C TYR A 34 54.21 -18.56 26.17
N ALA A 35 54.47 -19.84 26.42
CA ALA A 35 54.68 -20.83 25.37
C ALA A 35 53.41 -21.02 24.53
N ALA A 36 52.23 -21.08 25.17
CA ALA A 36 50.94 -21.16 24.49
C ALA A 36 50.66 -19.92 23.62
N ALA A 37 50.98 -18.72 24.11
CA ALA A 37 50.85 -17.48 23.35
C ALA A 37 51.81 -17.39 22.14
N LEU A 38 52.89 -18.16 22.16
CA LEU A 38 53.93 -18.20 21.13
C LEU A 38 53.90 -19.48 20.28
N ASP A 39 52.88 -20.32 20.43
CA ASP A 39 52.74 -21.61 19.74
C ASP A 39 53.99 -22.51 19.86
N ILE A 40 54.65 -22.48 21.03
CA ILE A 40 55.77 -23.36 21.35
C ILE A 40 55.20 -24.66 21.92
N LYS A 41 55.42 -25.78 21.22
CA LYS A 41 54.88 -27.09 21.64
C LYS A 41 55.79 -27.77 22.66
N GLU A 42 55.23 -28.69 23.44
CA GLU A 42 55.99 -29.53 24.38
C GLU A 42 57.08 -30.35 23.65
N GLU A 43 56.82 -30.70 22.39
CA GLU A 43 57.75 -31.33 21.44
C GLU A 43 59.01 -30.49 21.18
N ASP A 44 58.91 -29.16 21.24
CA ASP A 44 60.03 -28.23 21.06
C ASP A 44 60.88 -28.06 22.35
N LEU A 45 60.40 -28.59 23.48
CA LEU A 45 61.04 -28.54 24.81
C LEU A 45 61.78 -29.84 25.17
N LEU A 46 61.97 -30.77 24.22
CA LEU A 46 62.64 -32.04 24.46
C LEU A 46 64.10 -31.84 24.87
N VAL A 47 64.37 -31.98 26.17
CA VAL A 47 65.72 -31.91 26.74
C VAL A 47 66.48 -33.21 26.44
N PRO A 48 67.73 -33.14 25.93
CA PRO A 48 68.55 -34.33 25.71
C PRO A 48 68.72 -35.12 27.01
N ILE A 49 68.38 -36.41 27.00
CA ILE A 49 68.44 -37.25 28.20
C ILE A 49 69.87 -37.74 28.45
N LEU A 50 70.39 -37.52 29.66
CA LEU A 50 71.66 -38.08 30.11
C LEU A 50 71.58 -39.62 30.16
N LYS A 51 72.25 -40.30 29.22
CA LYS A 51 72.39 -41.76 29.24
C LYS A 51 73.48 -42.19 30.24
N THR A 52 73.15 -42.16 31.53
CA THR A 52 74.04 -42.58 32.62
C THR A 52 74.11 -44.10 32.76
N ASN A 53 73.01 -44.82 32.48
CA ASN A 53 72.93 -46.28 32.62
C ASN A 53 74.03 -47.04 31.84
N PRO A 54 74.35 -46.71 30.58
CA PRO A 54 75.44 -47.37 29.85
C PRO A 54 76.82 -47.17 30.51
N LEU A 55 77.09 -45.96 31.03
CA LEU A 55 78.35 -45.63 31.69
C LEU A 55 78.50 -46.41 33.01
N VAL A 56 77.44 -46.45 33.81
CA VAL A 56 77.40 -47.16 35.09
C VAL A 56 77.52 -48.67 34.88
N ASN A 57 76.80 -49.24 33.90
CA ASN A 57 76.86 -50.67 33.59
C ASN A 57 78.25 -51.10 33.11
N LYS A 58 78.92 -50.27 32.29
CA LYS A 58 80.29 -50.51 31.85
C LYS A 58 81.28 -50.53 33.02
N ALA A 59 81.17 -49.55 33.92
CA ALA A 59 82.04 -49.48 35.10
C ALA A 59 81.79 -50.65 36.07
N TRP A 60 80.52 -51.05 36.26
CA TRP A 60 80.17 -52.22 37.07
C TRP A 60 80.75 -53.52 36.50
N GLY A 61 80.67 -53.72 35.18
CA GLY A 61 81.29 -54.86 34.50
C GLY A 61 82.81 -54.93 34.75
N ALA A 62 83.51 -53.81 34.59
CA ALA A 62 84.94 -53.73 34.83
C ALA A 62 85.33 -53.97 36.31
N ILE A 63 84.52 -53.48 37.27
CA ILE A 63 84.73 -53.76 38.70
C ILE A 63 84.53 -55.25 38.99
N LYS A 64 83.51 -55.87 38.39
CA LYS A 64 83.24 -57.29 38.55
C LYS A 64 84.40 -58.15 38.04
N GLU A 65 84.93 -57.83 36.85
CA GLU A 65 86.13 -58.50 36.30
C GLU A 65 87.36 -58.38 37.23
N GLU A 66 87.51 -57.25 37.93
CA GLU A 66 88.61 -57.06 38.87
C GLU A 66 88.43 -57.84 40.18
N ILE A 67 87.19 -58.03 40.62
CA ILE A 67 86.82 -58.80 41.82
C ILE A 67 86.91 -60.31 41.57
N ASP A 68 86.59 -60.77 40.36
CA ASP A 68 86.56 -62.19 39.99
C ASP A 68 87.99 -62.81 39.83
N LYS A 69 89.05 -62.01 39.93
CA LYS A 69 90.44 -62.50 39.90
C LYS A 69 90.77 -63.34 41.14
N PRO A 70 91.44 -64.50 41.00
CA PRO A 70 91.70 -65.40 42.12
C PRO A 70 92.69 -64.82 43.15
N ILE A 71 92.49 -65.13 44.43
CA ILE A 71 93.33 -64.69 45.55
C ILE A 71 94.60 -65.56 45.63
N PRO A 72 95.82 -64.98 45.57
CA PRO A 72 97.07 -65.72 45.70
C PRO A 72 97.32 -66.30 47.10
N THR A 73 98.03 -67.43 47.16
CA THR A 73 98.39 -68.15 48.41
C THR A 73 99.45 -67.41 49.25
N PHE A 74 100.29 -66.57 48.62
CA PHE A 74 101.26 -65.66 49.24
C PHE A 74 101.14 -64.26 48.61
N GLY A 75 101.50 -63.18 49.32
CA GLY A 75 101.43 -61.81 48.76
C GLY A 75 100.04 -61.16 48.76
N GLN A 76 99.09 -61.66 49.58
CA GLN A 76 97.70 -61.18 49.63
C GLN A 76 97.54 -59.68 49.92
N LYS A 77 98.52 -59.06 50.59
CA LYS A 77 98.48 -57.62 50.91
C LYS A 77 98.69 -56.77 49.66
N GLU A 78 99.76 -57.03 48.92
CA GLU A 78 100.05 -56.44 47.62
C GLU A 78 98.90 -56.71 46.65
N TRP A 79 98.32 -57.92 46.71
CA TRP A 79 97.19 -58.24 45.86
C TRP A 79 95.94 -57.40 46.13
N ARG A 80 95.61 -57.14 47.40
CA ARG A 80 94.47 -56.25 47.74
C ARG A 80 94.76 -54.80 47.37
N GLU A 81 95.99 -54.34 47.47
CA GLU A 81 96.38 -52.96 47.14
C GLU A 81 96.28 -52.68 45.64
N GLU A 82 96.77 -53.58 44.79
CA GLU A 82 96.67 -53.43 43.34
C GLU A 82 95.21 -53.43 42.83
N ARG A 83 94.36 -54.32 43.37
CA ARG A 83 92.92 -54.38 43.05
C ARG A 83 92.18 -53.13 43.53
N ARG A 84 92.48 -52.64 44.74
CA ARG A 84 91.97 -51.34 45.21
C ARG A 84 92.38 -50.19 44.30
N LYS A 85 93.63 -50.20 43.81
CA LYS A 85 94.14 -49.19 42.87
C LYS A 85 93.42 -49.27 41.52
N ALA A 86 93.18 -50.46 40.99
CA ALA A 86 92.45 -50.68 39.73
C ALA A 86 90.97 -50.26 39.84
N ILE A 87 90.26 -50.68 40.90
CA ILE A 87 88.86 -50.27 41.14
C ILE A 87 88.76 -48.75 41.32
N LYS A 88 89.71 -48.13 42.03
CA LYS A 88 89.76 -46.67 42.17
C LYS A 88 89.94 -45.97 40.82
N ALA A 89 90.75 -46.52 39.91
CA ALA A 89 90.90 -45.99 38.56
C ALA A 89 89.60 -46.06 37.76
N ILE A 90 88.91 -47.21 37.77
CA ILE A 90 87.60 -47.40 37.10
C ILE A 90 86.55 -46.40 37.62
N LEU A 91 86.47 -46.21 38.93
CA LEU A 91 85.55 -45.24 39.54
C LEU A 91 85.90 -43.79 39.15
N THR A 92 87.19 -43.47 39.03
CA THR A 92 87.64 -42.13 38.59
C THR A 92 87.26 -41.89 37.13
N GLU A 93 87.44 -42.89 36.25
CA GLU A 93 87.02 -42.81 34.85
C GLU A 93 85.51 -42.66 34.70
N LEU A 94 84.72 -43.40 35.48
CA LEU A 94 83.25 -43.23 35.52
C LEU A 94 82.88 -41.80 35.94
N GLN A 95 83.53 -41.26 36.97
CA GLN A 95 83.29 -39.90 37.43
C GLN A 95 83.61 -38.87 36.33
N THR A 96 84.74 -39.01 35.63
CA THR A 96 85.10 -38.14 34.50
C THR A 96 84.09 -38.23 33.36
N ALA A 97 83.67 -39.44 32.97
CA ALA A 97 82.69 -39.64 31.90
C ALA A 97 81.31 -39.05 32.25
N LEU A 98 80.86 -39.20 33.50
CA LEU A 98 79.62 -38.58 33.97
C LEU A 98 79.70 -37.04 33.97
N MET A 99 80.85 -36.47 34.35
CA MET A 99 81.07 -35.02 34.29
C MET A 99 81.07 -34.49 32.86
N GLN A 100 81.71 -35.18 31.91
CA GLN A 100 81.69 -34.81 30.50
C GLN A 100 80.29 -34.88 29.90
N ALA A 101 79.54 -35.95 30.19
CA ALA A 101 78.16 -36.09 29.72
C ALA A 101 77.25 -34.97 30.25
N LYS A 102 77.44 -34.58 31.52
CA LYS A 102 76.71 -33.47 32.14
C LYS A 102 77.00 -32.13 31.45
N GLU A 103 78.27 -31.82 31.20
CA GLU A 103 78.63 -30.57 30.52
C GLU A 103 78.12 -30.54 29.07
N ALA A 104 78.20 -31.66 28.34
CA ALA A 104 77.63 -31.76 27.00
C ALA A 104 76.10 -31.51 26.99
N GLN A 105 75.36 -32.13 27.92
CA GLN A 105 73.91 -31.90 28.05
C GLN A 105 73.60 -30.43 28.36
N LYS A 106 74.39 -29.80 29.24
CA LYS A 106 74.22 -28.39 29.60
C LYS A 106 74.45 -27.47 28.39
N GLU A 107 75.44 -27.76 27.54
CA GLU A 107 75.65 -27.01 26.30
C GLU A 107 74.49 -27.15 25.32
N GLU A 108 73.93 -28.36 25.17
CA GLU A 108 72.77 -28.59 24.30
C GLU A 108 71.51 -27.89 24.82
N ILE A 109 71.23 -27.94 26.12
CA ILE A 109 70.14 -27.17 26.77
C ILE A 109 70.30 -25.68 26.48
N LEU A 110 71.53 -25.16 26.58
CA LEU A 110 71.81 -23.75 26.34
C LEU A 110 71.61 -23.36 24.87
N LYS A 111 71.99 -24.24 23.92
CA LYS A 111 71.72 -24.05 22.48
C LYS A 111 70.22 -24.05 22.19
N LEU A 112 69.48 -25.02 22.75
CA LEU A 112 68.03 -25.13 22.61
C LEU A 112 67.33 -23.87 23.14
N GLY A 113 67.67 -23.45 24.37
CA GLY A 113 67.13 -22.23 24.97
C GLY A 113 67.39 -20.96 24.14
N LYS A 114 68.59 -20.81 23.56
CA LYS A 114 68.89 -19.69 22.65
C LYS A 114 68.06 -19.72 21.37
N SER A 115 67.83 -20.90 20.80
CA SER A 115 67.04 -21.06 19.58
C SER A 115 65.56 -20.72 19.81
N LEU A 116 64.98 -21.22 20.91
CA LEU A 116 63.61 -20.93 21.32
C LEU A 116 63.42 -19.44 21.60
N TYR A 117 64.35 -18.82 22.34
CA TYR A 117 64.30 -17.38 22.59
C TYR A 117 64.33 -16.55 21.30
N LYS A 118 65.15 -16.95 20.32
CA LYS A 118 65.22 -16.25 19.03
C LYS A 118 63.90 -16.38 18.24
N LYS A 119 63.30 -17.57 18.20
CA LYS A 119 62.00 -17.82 17.56
C LYS A 119 60.90 -16.98 18.22
N ALA A 120 60.79 -17.08 19.55
CA ALA A 120 59.85 -16.30 20.35
C ALA A 120 59.97 -14.78 20.07
N MET A 121 61.18 -14.23 20.02
CA MET A 121 61.35 -12.80 19.72
C MET A 121 60.99 -12.41 18.29
N GLN A 122 61.06 -13.33 17.33
CA GLN A 122 60.58 -13.09 15.97
C GLN A 122 59.05 -13.04 15.94
N ASP A 123 58.39 -13.98 16.60
CA ASP A 123 56.93 -14.07 16.65
C ASP A 123 56.33 -12.85 17.38
N VAL A 124 56.93 -12.45 18.50
CA VAL A 124 56.54 -11.22 19.23
C VAL A 124 56.65 -9.98 18.32
N ARG A 125 57.71 -9.85 17.52
CA ARG A 125 57.86 -8.72 16.60
C ARG A 125 56.76 -8.72 15.53
N ALA A 126 56.42 -9.88 14.99
CA ALA A 126 55.34 -10.01 14.02
C ALA A 126 53.98 -9.59 14.61
N ILE A 127 53.68 -10.04 15.83
CA ILE A 127 52.44 -9.68 16.56
C ILE A 127 52.38 -8.17 16.83
N ILE A 128 53.49 -7.56 17.25
CA ILE A 128 53.56 -6.12 17.51
C ILE A 128 53.27 -5.33 16.22
N GLU A 129 53.85 -5.76 15.09
CA GLU A 129 53.66 -5.04 13.82
C GLU A 129 52.23 -5.17 13.30
N GLN A 130 51.62 -6.36 13.39
CA GLN A 130 50.20 -6.55 13.08
C GLN A 130 49.30 -5.70 13.99
N SER A 131 49.58 -5.66 15.28
CA SER A 131 48.81 -4.85 16.24
C SER A 131 48.87 -3.35 15.90
N LYS A 132 50.03 -2.84 15.46
CA LYS A 132 50.16 -1.45 14.98
C LYS A 132 49.34 -1.19 13.72
N GLN A 133 49.31 -2.13 12.78
CA GLN A 133 48.51 -2.00 11.56
C GLN A 133 47.02 -1.97 11.89
N LEU A 134 46.54 -2.90 12.73
CA LEU A 134 45.15 -2.93 13.21
C LEU A 134 44.76 -1.65 13.93
N GLN A 135 45.66 -1.07 14.74
CA GLN A 135 45.40 0.20 15.42
C GLN A 135 45.21 1.36 14.42
N LYS A 136 46.02 1.42 13.36
CA LYS A 136 45.86 2.44 12.29
C LYS A 136 44.55 2.26 11.54
N GLU A 137 44.19 1.02 11.21
CA GLU A 137 42.95 0.72 10.50
C GLU A 137 41.71 1.04 11.35
N ASN A 138 41.72 0.68 12.63
CA ASN A 138 40.65 1.05 13.57
C ASN A 138 40.49 2.57 13.70
N GLY A 139 41.59 3.33 13.68
CA GLY A 139 41.57 4.79 13.65
C GLY A 139 40.85 5.32 12.41
N ARG A 140 41.20 4.81 11.22
CA ARG A 140 40.56 5.19 9.95
C ARG A 140 39.06 4.86 9.95
N LEU A 141 38.69 3.64 10.36
CA LEU A 141 37.29 3.19 10.41
C LEU A 141 36.45 3.99 11.42
N THR A 142 37.06 4.44 12.51
CA THR A 142 36.39 5.30 13.50
C THR A 142 36.05 6.67 12.88
N GLU A 143 36.98 7.25 12.12
CA GLU A 143 36.75 8.54 11.47
C GLU A 143 35.70 8.44 10.36
N GLU A 144 35.77 7.41 9.52
CA GLU A 144 34.75 7.16 8.48
C GLU A 144 33.36 6.96 9.09
N ASN A 145 33.25 6.20 10.19
CA ASN A 145 31.99 6.04 10.91
C ASN A 145 31.44 7.37 11.45
N ASN A 146 32.31 8.26 11.95
CA ASN A 146 31.88 9.57 12.44
C ASN A 146 31.34 10.45 11.31
N VAL A 147 31.98 10.44 10.15
CA VAL A 147 31.51 11.17 8.95
C VAL A 147 30.16 10.62 8.48
N LEU A 148 30.03 9.30 8.36
CA LEU A 148 28.77 8.66 7.94
C LEU A 148 27.62 8.96 8.90
N LYS A 149 27.86 8.91 10.22
CA LYS A 149 26.84 9.28 11.22
C LYS A 149 26.34 10.72 11.03
N LYS A 150 27.25 11.67 10.78
CA LYS A 150 26.88 13.07 10.52
C LYS A 150 26.08 13.22 9.22
N GLN A 151 26.47 12.50 8.16
CA GLN A 151 25.75 12.53 6.88
C GLN A 151 24.34 11.93 7.01
N ILE A 152 24.19 10.79 7.69
CA ILE A 152 22.89 10.16 7.94
C ILE A 152 21.99 11.13 8.72
N ALA A 153 22.48 11.73 9.80
CA ALA A 153 21.71 12.69 10.59
C ALA A 153 21.25 13.90 9.75
N SER A 154 22.11 14.42 8.86
CA SER A 154 21.75 15.53 7.97
C SER A 154 20.73 15.14 6.89
N ILE A 155 20.82 13.92 6.35
CA ILE A 155 19.84 13.40 5.38
C ILE A 155 18.47 13.26 6.06
N ASP A 156 18.43 12.68 7.27
CA ASP A 156 17.20 12.51 8.04
C ASP A 156 16.54 13.85 8.36
N GLU A 157 17.32 14.84 8.82
CA GLU A 157 16.81 16.18 9.12
C GLU A 157 16.24 16.88 7.87
N ASN A 158 16.95 16.81 6.75
CA ASN A 158 16.48 17.38 5.48
C ASN A 158 15.21 16.67 4.95
N ALA A 159 15.11 15.35 5.12
CA ALA A 159 13.92 14.59 4.72
C ALA A 159 12.70 15.00 5.58
N ILE A 160 12.89 15.12 6.89
CA ILE A 160 11.86 15.58 7.84
C ILE A 160 11.39 16.98 7.48
N ILE A 161 12.30 17.92 7.21
CA ILE A 161 11.95 19.30 6.84
C ILE A 161 11.13 19.34 5.54
N ARG A 162 11.56 18.59 4.50
CA ARG A 162 10.81 18.53 3.23
C ARG A 162 9.41 17.98 3.41
N LEU A 163 9.29 16.87 4.14
CA LEU A 163 7.98 16.25 4.42
C LEU A 163 7.07 17.19 5.22
N ARG A 164 7.61 17.87 6.24
CA ARG A 164 6.87 18.85 7.02
C ARG A 164 6.35 19.98 6.12
N ASN A 165 7.23 20.61 5.34
CA ASN A 165 6.84 21.71 4.45
C ASN A 165 5.79 21.28 3.41
N GLN A 166 5.93 20.08 2.84
CA GLN A 166 4.95 19.55 1.90
C GLN A 166 3.59 19.33 2.56
N LYS A 167 3.58 18.77 3.78
CA LYS A 167 2.34 18.51 4.52
C LYS A 167 1.67 19.78 5.03
N ASP A 168 2.44 20.77 5.48
CA ASP A 168 1.91 22.06 5.90
C ASP A 168 1.26 22.80 4.71
N ALA A 169 1.88 22.74 3.52
CA ALA A 169 1.29 23.29 2.30
C ALA A 169 0.00 22.57 1.88
N GLU A 170 -0.03 21.23 1.96
CA GLU A 170 -1.23 20.42 1.67
C GLU A 170 -2.37 20.73 2.65
N ILE A 171 -2.07 20.82 3.94
CA ILE A 171 -3.04 21.17 4.99
C ILE A 171 -3.62 22.57 4.74
N LYS A 172 -2.78 23.53 4.33
CA LYS A 172 -3.21 24.89 4.03
C LYS A 172 -4.15 24.94 2.82
N ASP A 173 -3.79 24.28 1.72
CA ASP A 173 -4.65 24.21 0.52
C ASP A 173 -6.00 23.54 0.83
N LEU A 174 -5.99 22.46 1.63
CA LEU A 174 -7.22 21.79 2.06
C LEU A 174 -8.11 22.70 2.93
N HIS A 175 -7.53 23.47 3.86
CA HIS A 175 -8.28 24.46 4.64
C HIS A 175 -8.90 25.52 3.73
N GLU A 176 -8.13 26.10 2.80
CA GLU A 176 -8.65 27.12 1.88
C GLU A 176 -9.80 26.60 1.00
N ARG A 177 -9.75 25.32 0.59
CA ARG A 177 -10.85 24.68 -0.15
C ARG A 177 -12.05 24.42 0.74
N LEU A 178 -11.84 24.01 1.98
CA LEU A 178 -12.92 23.78 2.94
C LEU A 178 -13.67 25.08 3.25
N ASP A 179 -12.95 26.17 3.53
CA ASP A 179 -13.54 27.48 3.82
C ASP A 179 -14.41 28.00 2.66
N LYS A 180 -13.94 27.79 1.41
CA LYS A 180 -14.70 28.12 0.20
C LYS A 180 -15.96 27.26 0.08
N ALA A 181 -15.84 25.95 0.26
CA ALA A 181 -16.97 25.03 0.17
C ALA A 181 -18.02 25.33 1.26
N GLU A 182 -17.60 25.66 2.48
CA GLU A 182 -18.49 26.05 3.57
C GLU A 182 -19.22 27.36 3.22
N SER A 183 -18.50 28.36 2.73
CA SER A 183 -19.09 29.64 2.29
C SER A 183 -20.11 29.45 1.16
N GLU A 184 -19.80 28.58 0.19
CA GLU A 184 -20.70 28.24 -0.91
C GLU A 184 -21.94 27.48 -0.43
N ALA A 185 -21.78 26.53 0.49
CA ALA A 185 -22.87 25.78 1.08
C ALA A 185 -23.83 26.70 1.86
N VAL A 186 -23.29 27.62 2.67
CA VAL A 186 -24.08 28.65 3.38
C VAL A 186 -24.85 29.52 2.38
N ARG A 187 -24.17 30.01 1.34
CA ARG A 187 -24.82 30.83 0.30
C ARG A 187 -25.94 30.06 -0.40
N SER A 188 -25.70 28.81 -0.79
CA SER A 188 -26.68 27.95 -1.43
C SER A 188 -27.88 27.67 -0.53
N GLY A 189 -27.64 27.40 0.76
CA GLY A 189 -28.69 27.23 1.76
C GLY A 189 -29.59 28.45 1.87
N ASN A 190 -29.00 29.65 1.92
CA ASN A 190 -29.76 30.90 1.99
C ASN A 190 -30.61 31.15 0.72
N MET A 191 -30.08 30.84 -0.46
CA MET A 191 -30.84 30.95 -1.71
C MET A 191 -32.03 29.98 -1.74
N ALA A 192 -31.78 28.71 -1.38
CA ALA A 192 -32.85 27.71 -1.31
C ALA A 192 -33.94 28.12 -0.32
N TYR A 193 -33.56 28.61 0.86
CA TYR A 193 -34.50 29.11 1.85
C TYR A 193 -35.37 30.25 1.33
N SER A 194 -34.78 31.23 0.63
CA SER A 194 -35.52 32.35 0.03
C SER A 194 -36.44 31.92 -1.12
N GLU A 195 -36.03 30.96 -1.94
CA GLU A 195 -36.90 30.37 -2.98
C GLU A 195 -38.09 29.65 -2.35
N HIS A 196 -37.86 28.87 -1.28
CA HIS A 196 -38.94 28.21 -0.55
C HIS A 196 -39.95 29.22 0.03
N GLN A 197 -39.48 30.30 0.67
CA GLN A 197 -40.37 31.35 1.17
C GLN A 197 -41.23 31.98 0.06
N ARG A 198 -40.63 32.29 -1.10
CA ARG A 198 -41.37 32.84 -2.24
C ARG A 198 -42.41 31.86 -2.79
N ALA A 199 -42.07 30.57 -2.85
CA ALA A 199 -43.01 29.53 -3.27
C ALA A 199 -44.19 29.41 -2.28
N ASP A 200 -43.91 29.40 -0.97
CA ASP A 200 -44.93 29.34 0.07
C ASP A 200 -45.85 30.58 0.03
N GLU A 201 -45.29 31.78 -0.18
CA GLU A 201 -46.05 33.02 -0.35
C GLU A 201 -46.96 32.95 -1.58
N ALA A 202 -46.44 32.51 -2.73
CA ALA A 202 -47.22 32.37 -3.95
C ALA A 202 -48.34 31.32 -3.83
N GLU A 203 -48.07 30.21 -3.13
CA GLU A 203 -49.08 29.20 -2.84
C GLU A 203 -50.17 29.76 -1.92
N SER A 204 -49.80 30.50 -0.87
CA SER A 204 -50.76 31.16 0.02
C SER A 204 -51.66 32.14 -0.74
N GLN A 205 -51.08 33.01 -1.57
CA GLN A 205 -51.85 33.94 -2.40
C GLN A 205 -52.82 33.22 -3.35
N THR A 206 -52.40 32.11 -3.94
CA THR A 206 -53.26 31.30 -4.82
C THR A 206 -54.42 30.69 -4.03
N ARG A 207 -54.15 30.15 -2.81
CA ARG A 207 -55.17 29.60 -1.92
C ARG A 207 -56.17 30.67 -1.47
N GLU A 208 -55.70 31.87 -1.15
CA GLU A 208 -56.57 33.02 -0.83
C GLU A 208 -57.46 33.39 -2.01
N MET A 209 -56.90 33.49 -3.22
CA MET A 209 -57.68 33.79 -4.43
C MET A 209 -58.74 32.72 -4.72
N LEU A 210 -58.40 31.44 -4.55
CA LEU A 210 -59.34 30.33 -4.69
C LEU A 210 -60.33 30.19 -3.52
N SER A 211 -60.15 30.98 -2.44
CA SER A 211 -61.14 31.07 -1.36
C SER A 211 -62.31 31.99 -1.74
N ILE A 212 -62.15 32.85 -2.77
CA ILE A 212 -63.24 33.66 -3.33
C ILE A 212 -64.19 32.72 -4.13
N PRO A 213 -65.46 32.57 -3.73
CA PRO A 213 -66.37 31.59 -4.32
C PRO A 213 -66.56 31.72 -5.84
N GLU A 214 -66.61 32.94 -6.37
CA GLU A 214 -66.79 33.23 -7.79
C GLU A 214 -65.58 32.76 -8.60
N ILE A 215 -64.36 33.03 -8.10
CA ILE A 215 -63.12 32.62 -8.75
C ILE A 215 -62.99 31.09 -8.69
N LYS A 216 -63.30 30.49 -7.54
CA LYS A 216 -63.30 29.03 -7.39
C LYS A 216 -64.25 28.36 -8.38
N LYS A 217 -65.46 28.89 -8.53
CA LYS A 217 -66.46 28.36 -9.47
C LYS A 217 -65.98 28.46 -10.92
N ILE A 218 -65.37 29.58 -11.31
CA ILE A 218 -64.77 29.74 -12.65
C ILE A 218 -63.63 28.75 -12.85
N TRP A 219 -62.74 28.61 -11.86
CA TRP A 219 -61.62 27.67 -11.91
C TRP A 219 -62.09 26.22 -12.04
N ASP A 220 -63.02 25.79 -11.20
CA ASP A 220 -63.59 24.44 -11.25
C ASP A 220 -64.28 24.17 -12.59
N CYS A 221 -64.99 25.17 -13.13
CA CYS A 221 -65.58 25.09 -14.47
C CYS A 221 -64.53 24.93 -15.57
N ILE A 222 -63.45 25.70 -15.54
CA ILE A 222 -62.33 25.56 -16.49
C ILE A 222 -61.69 24.18 -16.38
N GLN A 223 -61.47 23.66 -15.17
CA GLN A 223 -60.90 22.32 -14.97
C GLN A 223 -61.84 21.22 -15.49
N GLN A 224 -63.16 21.35 -15.25
CA GLN A 224 -64.16 20.44 -15.77
C GLN A 224 -64.24 20.48 -17.30
N ASN A 225 -64.25 21.67 -17.90
CA ASN A 225 -64.28 21.85 -19.36
C ASN A 225 -63.03 21.30 -20.01
N LYS A 226 -61.85 21.54 -19.42
CA LYS A 226 -60.59 20.93 -19.86
C LYS A 226 -60.67 19.41 -19.84
N LYS A 227 -61.19 18.82 -18.77
CA LYS A 227 -61.36 17.36 -18.66
C LYS A 227 -62.34 16.83 -19.71
N ALA A 228 -63.49 17.49 -19.89
CA ALA A 228 -64.51 17.12 -20.87
C ALA A 228 -63.98 17.22 -22.31
N PHE A 229 -63.23 18.27 -22.62
CA PHE A 229 -62.59 18.45 -23.93
C PHE A 229 -61.58 17.35 -24.22
N TRP A 230 -60.73 16.97 -23.26
CA TRP A 230 -59.83 15.84 -23.43
C TRP A 230 -60.56 14.52 -23.67
N GLN A 231 -61.68 14.28 -22.98
CA GLN A 231 -62.54 13.12 -23.24
C GLN A 231 -63.14 13.16 -24.66
N GLN A 232 -63.55 14.33 -25.14
CA GLN A 232 -64.07 14.51 -26.49
C GLN A 232 -62.99 14.29 -27.56
N ILE A 233 -61.76 14.75 -27.34
CA ILE A 233 -60.61 14.48 -28.21
C ILE A 233 -60.38 12.97 -28.33
N GLU A 234 -60.38 12.24 -27.22
CA GLU A 234 -60.26 10.77 -27.23
C GLU A 234 -61.43 10.10 -27.94
N GLN A 235 -62.65 10.61 -27.75
CA GLN A 235 -63.83 10.10 -28.44
C GLN A 235 -63.77 10.31 -29.95
N TRP A 236 -63.31 11.47 -30.43
CA TRP A 236 -63.11 11.73 -31.87
C TRP A 236 -62.06 10.80 -32.47
N ILE A 237 -60.95 10.55 -31.76
CA ILE A 237 -59.93 9.58 -32.19
C ILE A 237 -60.55 8.18 -32.27
N GLY A 238 -61.27 7.74 -31.24
CA GLY A 238 -61.91 6.42 -31.20
C GLY A 238 -62.96 6.22 -32.30
N ASN A 239 -63.82 7.22 -32.53
CA ASN A 239 -64.83 7.19 -33.58
C ASN A 239 -64.19 7.15 -34.97
N ALA A 240 -63.11 7.89 -35.19
CA ALA A 240 -62.38 7.87 -36.45
C ALA A 240 -61.72 6.51 -36.71
N ILE A 241 -61.11 5.89 -35.70
CA ILE A 241 -60.55 4.53 -35.82
C ILE A 241 -61.64 3.54 -36.24
N THR A 242 -62.81 3.61 -35.61
CA THR A 242 -63.97 2.76 -35.98
C THR A 242 -64.45 3.04 -37.39
N ALA A 243 -64.61 4.31 -37.79
CA ALA A 243 -65.05 4.68 -39.14
C ALA A 243 -64.06 4.23 -40.23
N ILE A 244 -62.74 4.35 -39.98
CA ILE A 244 -61.70 3.82 -40.88
C ILE A 244 -61.83 2.30 -40.99
N ARG A 245 -62.04 1.61 -39.86
CA ARG A 245 -62.19 0.16 -39.82
C ARG A 245 -63.43 -0.32 -40.57
N ASP A 246 -64.59 0.32 -40.34
CA ASP A 246 -65.87 -0.03 -40.96
C ASP A 246 -65.81 0.17 -42.48
N TYR A 247 -65.19 1.27 -42.94
CA TYR A 247 -64.94 1.50 -44.37
C TYR A 247 -64.15 0.34 -45.00
N ALA A 248 -63.13 -0.17 -44.31
CA ALA A 248 -62.32 -1.27 -44.82
C ALA A 248 -63.12 -2.58 -44.97
N PHE A 249 -64.18 -2.80 -44.18
CA PHE A 249 -65.09 -3.94 -44.30
C PHE A 249 -66.24 -3.71 -45.30
N ASN A 250 -66.45 -2.48 -45.77
CA ASN A 250 -67.57 -2.13 -46.63
C ASN A 250 -67.27 -2.36 -48.12
N LYS A 251 -68.34 -2.43 -48.93
CA LYS A 251 -68.32 -2.57 -50.39
C LYS A 251 -68.28 -1.22 -51.13
N TYR A 252 -68.40 -0.09 -50.44
CA TYR A 252 -68.34 1.23 -51.06
C TYR A 252 -66.92 1.59 -51.52
N ASN A 253 -66.85 2.45 -52.55
CA ASN A 253 -65.59 2.88 -53.16
C ASN A 253 -64.94 4.07 -52.43
N ASP A 254 -65.69 4.81 -51.61
CA ASP A 254 -65.23 5.99 -50.86
C ASP A 254 -65.96 6.13 -49.51
N PHE A 255 -65.38 6.90 -48.58
CA PHE A 255 -66.03 7.24 -47.31
C PHE A 255 -67.36 7.93 -47.58
N GLN A 256 -68.42 7.51 -46.89
CA GLN A 256 -69.66 8.28 -46.93
C GLN A 256 -69.41 9.66 -46.28
N PRO A 257 -70.10 10.73 -46.70
CA PRO A 257 -69.84 12.08 -46.18
C PRO A 257 -69.81 12.18 -44.65
N LYS A 258 -70.64 11.39 -43.95
CA LYS A 258 -70.69 11.30 -42.49
C LYS A 258 -69.47 10.60 -41.89
N GLU A 259 -68.99 9.53 -42.53
CA GLU A 259 -67.81 8.78 -42.11
C GLU A 259 -66.54 9.59 -42.38
N GLY A 260 -66.44 10.23 -43.55
CA GLY A 260 -65.34 11.12 -43.91
C GLY A 260 -65.19 12.29 -42.95
N ASN A 261 -66.28 12.93 -42.55
CA ASN A 261 -66.24 13.98 -41.51
C ASN A 261 -65.77 13.43 -40.15
N THR A 262 -66.19 12.22 -39.78
CA THR A 262 -65.75 11.56 -38.54
C THR A 262 -64.24 11.31 -38.55
N VAL A 263 -63.70 10.84 -39.67
CA VAL A 263 -62.27 10.62 -39.86
C VAL A 263 -61.49 11.94 -39.85
N ALA A 264 -62.02 13.00 -40.48
CA ALA A 264 -61.41 14.32 -40.46
C ALA A 264 -61.28 14.89 -39.03
N TRP A 265 -62.33 14.77 -38.20
CA TRP A 265 -62.28 15.16 -36.79
C TRP A 265 -61.27 14.32 -35.98
N GLY A 266 -61.15 13.03 -36.26
CA GLY A 266 -60.13 12.19 -35.64
C GLY A 266 -58.70 12.58 -35.99
N ILE A 267 -58.44 13.03 -37.22
CA ILE A 267 -57.12 13.53 -37.64
C ILE A 267 -56.77 14.82 -36.89
N VAL A 268 -57.72 15.75 -36.78
CA VAL A 268 -57.54 17.00 -36.01
C VAL A 268 -57.30 16.69 -34.52
N ALA A 269 -58.05 15.75 -33.97
CA ALA A 269 -57.92 15.32 -32.58
C ALA A 269 -56.58 14.64 -32.28
N GLU A 270 -56.10 13.76 -33.17
CA GLU A 270 -54.79 13.12 -33.02
C GLU A 270 -53.65 14.13 -33.13
N ALA A 271 -53.76 15.10 -34.04
CA ALA A 271 -52.79 16.20 -34.15
C ALA A 271 -52.72 16.98 -32.82
N PHE A 272 -53.89 17.39 -32.30
CA PHE A 272 -53.99 18.11 -31.04
C PHE A 272 -53.39 17.32 -29.85
N LYS A 273 -53.72 16.03 -29.72
CA LYS A 273 -53.21 15.15 -28.66
C LYS A 273 -51.69 15.02 -28.66
N ARG A 274 -51.06 15.12 -29.84
CA ARG A 274 -49.61 14.99 -30.02
C ARG A 274 -48.87 16.33 -29.93
N GLY A 275 -49.57 17.44 -29.70
CA GLY A 275 -48.99 18.77 -29.73
C GLY A 275 -48.58 19.23 -31.14
N LEU A 276 -49.21 18.66 -32.18
CA LEU A 276 -49.02 19.04 -33.58
C LEU A 276 -50.07 20.09 -33.97
N ASP A 277 -49.70 21.02 -34.86
CA ASP A 277 -50.61 22.04 -35.40
C ASP A 277 -51.54 21.44 -36.47
N PRO A 278 -52.87 21.33 -36.20
CA PRO A 278 -53.81 20.78 -37.17
C PRO A 278 -54.05 21.69 -38.38
N THR A 279 -53.62 22.95 -38.35
CA THR A 279 -53.73 23.87 -39.50
C THR A 279 -52.57 23.70 -40.48
N ASP A 280 -51.45 23.14 -40.02
CA ASP A 280 -50.30 22.83 -40.86
C ASP A 280 -50.47 21.47 -41.58
N ASP A 281 -50.30 21.48 -42.90
CA ASP A 281 -50.54 20.31 -43.75
C ASP A 281 -49.59 19.13 -43.43
N LYS A 282 -48.31 19.42 -43.19
CA LYS A 282 -47.30 18.38 -42.92
C LYS A 282 -47.53 17.75 -41.54
N GLN A 283 -47.90 18.56 -40.56
CA GLN A 283 -48.22 18.11 -39.22
C GLN A 283 -49.53 17.33 -39.17
N ARG A 284 -50.56 17.72 -39.92
CA ARG A 284 -51.76 16.89 -40.10
C ARG A 284 -51.44 15.53 -40.71
N LYS A 285 -50.62 15.47 -41.77
CA LYS A 285 -50.21 14.20 -42.40
C LYS A 285 -49.51 13.27 -41.43
N THR A 286 -48.64 13.84 -40.60
CA THR A 286 -47.98 13.13 -39.50
C THR A 286 -49.02 12.55 -38.52
N ALA A 287 -49.99 13.36 -38.09
CA ALA A 287 -51.09 12.90 -37.23
C ALA A 287 -51.96 11.82 -37.88
N THR A 288 -52.24 11.92 -39.18
CA THR A 288 -52.98 10.89 -39.94
C THR A 288 -52.28 9.55 -39.93
N ASN A 289 -50.95 9.53 -40.08
CA ASN A 289 -50.19 8.29 -39.99
C ASN A 289 -50.26 7.68 -38.57
N TYR A 290 -50.12 8.50 -37.53
CA TYR A 290 -50.31 8.04 -36.15
C TYR A 290 -51.72 7.50 -35.87
N LEU A 291 -52.75 8.10 -36.48
CA LEU A 291 -54.12 7.60 -36.38
C LEU A 291 -54.27 6.23 -37.05
N LEU A 292 -53.69 6.07 -38.25
CA LEU A 292 -53.72 4.81 -39.02
C LEU A 292 -52.95 3.67 -38.32
N GLU A 293 -51.86 3.98 -37.62
CA GLU A 293 -51.13 3.01 -36.79
C GLU A 293 -52.00 2.45 -35.66
N LYS A 294 -52.98 3.21 -35.16
CA LYS A 294 -53.90 2.78 -34.11
C LYS A 294 -55.05 1.91 -34.63
N VAL A 295 -55.24 1.81 -35.94
CA VAL A 295 -56.30 0.99 -36.53
C VAL A 295 -55.90 -0.48 -36.50
N SER A 296 -56.77 -1.35 -35.98
CA SER A 296 -56.58 -2.79 -36.06
C SER A 296 -57.04 -3.31 -37.42
N TRP A 297 -56.09 -3.78 -38.21
CA TRP A 297 -56.31 -4.34 -39.55
C TRP A 297 -56.67 -5.84 -39.53
N ASN A 298 -56.90 -6.41 -38.35
CA ASN A 298 -57.20 -7.84 -38.18
C ASN A 298 -58.52 -8.22 -38.86
N GLY A 299 -58.48 -9.26 -39.68
CA GLY A 299 -59.62 -9.76 -40.46
C GLY A 299 -59.81 -9.09 -41.83
N MET A 300 -58.88 -8.23 -42.25
CA MET A 300 -58.91 -7.56 -43.56
C MET A 300 -57.83 -8.12 -44.51
N THR A 301 -58.07 -8.03 -45.81
CA THR A 301 -57.03 -8.34 -46.82
C THR A 301 -55.98 -7.22 -46.87
N PRO A 302 -54.72 -7.52 -47.19
CA PRO A 302 -53.68 -6.49 -47.35
C PRO A 302 -54.08 -5.39 -48.33
N PHE A 303 -54.75 -5.74 -49.43
CA PHE A 303 -55.27 -4.80 -50.41
C PHE A 303 -56.31 -3.83 -49.82
N LYS A 304 -57.26 -4.32 -49.01
CA LYS A 304 -58.27 -3.45 -48.38
C LYS A 304 -57.67 -2.56 -47.30
N ALA A 305 -56.69 -3.04 -46.55
CA ALA A 305 -55.98 -2.23 -45.56
C ALA A 305 -55.21 -1.07 -46.22
N ASP A 306 -54.46 -1.36 -47.29
CA ASP A 306 -53.69 -0.35 -48.03
C ASP A 306 -54.59 0.67 -48.75
N LEU A 307 -55.67 0.20 -49.37
CA LEU A 307 -56.68 1.07 -49.99
C LEU A 307 -57.29 2.05 -48.97
N THR A 308 -57.69 1.54 -47.80
CA THR A 308 -58.27 2.35 -46.72
C THR A 308 -57.27 3.38 -46.19
N ALA A 309 -56.03 2.96 -45.91
CA ALA A 309 -54.99 3.88 -45.47
C ALA A 309 -54.74 4.98 -46.50
N THR A 310 -54.68 4.63 -47.79
CA THR A 310 -54.51 5.59 -48.89
C THR A 310 -55.69 6.57 -48.96
N ARG A 311 -56.93 6.10 -48.82
CA ARG A 311 -58.11 6.96 -48.81
C ARG A 311 -58.16 7.90 -47.61
N THR A 312 -57.75 7.45 -46.42
CA THR A 312 -57.63 8.31 -45.24
C THR A 312 -56.57 9.40 -45.43
N ARG A 313 -55.45 9.10 -46.10
CA ARG A 313 -54.44 10.12 -46.46
C ARG A 313 -54.98 11.12 -47.49
N GLN A 314 -55.67 10.65 -48.52
CA GLN A 314 -56.31 11.53 -49.51
C GLN A 314 -57.36 12.45 -48.88
N LEU A 315 -58.12 11.96 -47.88
CA LEU A 315 -59.03 12.78 -47.10
C LEU A 315 -58.27 13.88 -46.32
N CYS A 316 -57.11 13.56 -45.74
CA CYS A 316 -56.24 14.53 -45.08
C CYS A 316 -55.67 15.60 -46.03
N ASP A 317 -55.35 15.21 -47.26
CA ASP A 317 -54.91 16.11 -48.33
C ASP A 317 -56.04 17.06 -48.78
N ALA A 318 -57.28 16.55 -48.82
CA ALA A 318 -58.44 17.30 -49.28
C ALA A 318 -59.05 18.23 -48.21
N MET A 319 -58.80 17.97 -46.92
CA MET A 319 -59.37 18.77 -45.83
C MET A 319 -58.59 20.07 -45.60
N THR A 320 -59.33 21.16 -45.33
CA THR A 320 -58.76 22.44 -44.90
C THR A 320 -59.19 22.73 -43.46
N VAL A 321 -58.22 22.91 -42.56
CA VAL A 321 -58.46 23.28 -41.16
C VAL A 321 -57.98 24.71 -40.96
N THR A 322 -58.90 25.63 -40.68
CA THR A 322 -58.58 27.04 -40.49
C THR A 322 -58.12 27.33 -39.07
N LYS A 323 -57.32 28.38 -38.89
CA LYS A 323 -56.91 28.87 -37.56
C LYS A 323 -58.11 29.30 -36.72
N ASP A 324 -59.13 29.89 -37.34
CA ASP A 324 -60.36 30.30 -36.66
C ASP A 324 -61.15 29.10 -36.13
N LEU A 325 -61.20 27.99 -36.87
CA LEU A 325 -61.81 26.75 -36.39
C LEU A 325 -61.10 26.23 -35.14
N MET A 326 -59.76 26.20 -35.15
CA MET A 326 -58.97 25.77 -34.00
C MET A 326 -59.10 26.71 -32.80
N ALA A 327 -59.17 28.03 -33.04
CA ALA A 327 -59.40 29.01 -32.00
C ALA A 327 -60.78 28.82 -31.33
N ASN A 328 -61.83 28.61 -32.13
CA ASN A 328 -63.17 28.37 -31.62
C ASN A 328 -63.27 27.06 -30.82
N LEU A 329 -62.59 25.99 -31.26
CA LEU A 329 -62.52 24.73 -30.53
C LEU A 329 -61.83 24.89 -29.17
N LEU A 330 -60.73 25.64 -29.13
CA LEU A 330 -60.00 25.92 -27.89
C LEU A 330 -60.76 26.85 -26.94
N LEU A 331 -61.49 27.83 -27.47
CA LEU A 331 -62.35 28.71 -26.69
C LEU A 331 -63.53 27.94 -26.07
N ALA A 332 -64.14 27.03 -26.83
CA ALA A 332 -65.16 26.13 -26.32
C ALA A 332 -64.61 25.20 -25.21
N ALA A 333 -63.36 24.72 -25.36
CA ALA A 333 -62.67 23.93 -24.34
C ALA A 333 -62.30 24.73 -23.08
N GLY A 334 -62.04 26.03 -23.23
CA GLY A 334 -61.68 26.96 -22.15
C GLY A 334 -62.86 27.57 -21.39
N GLY A 335 -64.10 27.25 -21.77
CA GLY A 335 -65.31 27.71 -21.07
C GLY A 335 -65.74 29.15 -21.35
N ARG A 336 -65.22 29.80 -22.39
CA ARG A 336 -65.73 31.09 -22.90
C ARG A 336 -66.07 31.02 -24.40
N GLY A 337 -66.70 29.93 -24.80
CA GLY A 337 -67.36 29.82 -26.12
C GLY A 337 -68.84 29.63 -25.88
N ASP A 338 -69.64 30.64 -26.22
CA ASP A 338 -71.10 30.58 -26.17
C ASP A 338 -71.62 29.43 -27.03
N ILE A 339 -72.11 28.37 -26.40
CA ILE A 339 -73.07 27.48 -27.03
C ILE A 339 -74.44 28.13 -26.88
N CYS A 340 -74.67 29.26 -27.56
CA CYS A 340 -75.97 29.77 -27.98
C CYS A 340 -75.78 31.02 -28.86
N LEU A 341 -76.36 30.96 -30.06
CA LEU A 341 -76.65 32.10 -30.91
C LEU A 341 -77.34 33.21 -30.10
N GLY A 342 -76.72 34.39 -29.96
CA GLY A 342 -77.42 35.54 -29.39
C GLY A 342 -76.56 36.67 -28.84
N GLY A 343 -75.89 37.42 -29.72
CA GLY A 343 -75.70 38.87 -29.60
C GLY A 343 -74.76 39.43 -28.51
N GLY A 344 -73.76 40.21 -28.95
CA GLY A 344 -73.12 41.22 -28.11
C GLY A 344 -71.60 41.24 -28.23
N GLY A 345 -71.10 41.92 -29.26
CA GLY A 345 -69.68 42.23 -29.36
C GLY A 345 -69.19 43.02 -28.15
N SER A 346 -67.97 42.73 -27.74
CA SER A 346 -67.20 43.60 -26.86
C SER A 346 -65.74 43.43 -27.23
N ASP A 347 -65.27 44.34 -28.07
CA ASP A 347 -63.86 44.70 -28.18
C ASP A 347 -63.38 45.18 -26.81
N ASN A 348 -62.90 44.27 -25.97
CA ASN A 348 -62.24 44.64 -24.72
C ASN A 348 -60.73 44.65 -24.93
N GLU A 349 -60.26 45.82 -25.37
CA GLU A 349 -58.91 46.29 -25.09
C GLU A 349 -58.60 46.09 -23.59
N LEU A 350 -57.47 45.43 -23.29
CA LEU A 350 -57.02 45.16 -21.93
C LEU A 350 -56.62 46.46 -21.21
N THR A 351 -57.56 47.10 -20.51
CA THR A 351 -57.29 48.19 -19.57
C THR A 351 -56.94 47.66 -18.17
N ASN A 352 -56.14 48.44 -17.42
CA ASN A 352 -55.88 48.23 -16.00
C ASN A 352 -57.17 48.39 -15.18
N TRP A 353 -57.18 47.89 -13.94
CA TRP A 353 -58.33 48.01 -13.02
C TRP A 353 -58.73 49.46 -12.67
N ASP A 354 -57.87 50.45 -12.97
CA ASP A 354 -58.11 51.88 -12.79
C ASP A 354 -58.50 52.62 -14.09
N GLY A 355 -58.78 51.89 -15.18
CA GLY A 355 -59.21 52.46 -16.46
C GLY A 355 -58.07 53.00 -17.35
N THR A 356 -56.80 52.84 -16.97
CA THR A 356 -55.68 53.23 -17.84
C THR A 356 -55.27 52.11 -18.82
N ARG A 357 -54.91 52.48 -20.06
CA ARG A 357 -54.43 51.50 -21.08
C ARG A 357 -53.10 50.88 -20.66
N LYS A 358 -52.99 49.54 -20.74
CA LYS A 358 -51.72 48.83 -20.50
C LYS A 358 -50.64 49.31 -21.48
N ARG A 359 -49.52 49.83 -20.96
CA ARG A 359 -48.26 49.87 -21.73
C ARG A 359 -47.72 48.45 -21.82
N ASN A 360 -47.91 47.80 -22.96
CA ASN A 360 -47.16 46.61 -23.32
C ASN A 360 -45.70 47.01 -23.55
N GLY A 361 -44.82 46.58 -22.64
CA GLY A 361 -43.38 46.90 -22.65
C GLY A 361 -42.59 46.22 -23.77
N TRP A 362 -42.98 46.48 -25.02
CA TRP A 362 -42.21 46.18 -26.23
C TRP A 362 -42.18 47.44 -27.08
N GLY A 363 -41.24 48.34 -26.79
CA GLY A 363 -41.08 49.57 -27.57
C GLY A 363 -40.27 50.70 -26.94
N ARG A 364 -39.03 50.42 -26.52
CA ARG A 364 -37.78 51.14 -26.87
C ARG A 364 -36.64 50.71 -25.96
#